data_AF-A0A1H5TAV3-F1
#
_entry.id   AF-A0A1H5TAV3-F1
#
_cell.length_a   1.000
_cell.length_b   1.000
_cell.length_c   1.000
_cell.angle_alpha   90.00
_cell.angle_beta   90.00
_cell.angle_gamma   90.00
#
_symmetry.space_group_name_H-M   'P 1'
#
loop_
_entity.id
_entity.type
_entity.pdbx_description
1 polymer ?
#
loop_
_entity_poly.entity_id
_entity_poly.type
_entity_poly.pdbx_seq_one_letter_code
_entity_poly.pdbx_strand_id
1 'polypeptide(L)' 'MSKYVSLDKRSKKAQKEYHSKQRRTWGEINPVTRSVPSGKAYNRKKEKERISKEFRDGFGADSFLLAV' A
#
# COMPACT_ATOMS: atom_id res chain seq x y z
N MET A 1 -40.74 10.01 -26.69
CA MET A 1 -39.38 9.62 -26.23
C MET A 1 -39.22 9.90 -24.75
N SER A 2 -38.53 9.02 -24.02
CA SER A 2 -38.02 9.38 -22.69
C SER A 2 -36.92 10.44 -22.85
N LYS A 3 -36.97 11.49 -22.01
CA LYS A 3 -35.95 12.54 -22.00
C LYS A 3 -34.65 11.97 -21.43
N TYR A 4 -33.52 12.39 -21.98
CA TYR A 4 -32.21 12.06 -21.40
C TYR A 4 -32.10 12.64 -20.00
N VAL A 5 -31.68 11.81 -19.04
CA VAL A 5 -31.38 12.22 -17.67
C VAL A 5 -29.89 12.00 -17.42
N SER A 6 -29.20 13.08 -17.07
CA SER A 6 -27.79 13.08 -16.68
C SER A 6 -27.56 12.21 -15.44
N LEU A 7 -26.35 11.68 -15.26
CA LEU A 7 -26.08 10.64 -14.27
C LEU A 7 -26.34 11.09 -12.82
N ASP A 8 -25.94 12.32 -12.51
CA ASP A 8 -26.12 13.03 -11.24
C ASP A 8 -27.60 13.14 -10.81
N LYS A 9 -28.51 13.27 -11.78
CA LYS A 9 -29.96 13.43 -11.55
C LYS A 9 -30.71 12.10 -11.44
N ARG A 10 -30.04 10.97 -11.60
CA ARG A 10 -30.64 9.64 -11.45
C ARG A 10 -30.74 9.26 -9.98
N SER A 11 -31.59 8.29 -9.66
CA SER A 11 -31.63 7.72 -8.32
C SER A 11 -30.29 7.07 -7.96
N LYS A 12 -29.96 7.02 -6.66
CA LYS A 12 -28.73 6.37 -6.16
C LYS A 12 -28.59 4.92 -6.64
N LYS A 13 -29.71 4.21 -6.78
CA LYS A 13 -29.76 2.83 -7.31
C LYS A 13 -29.28 2.77 -8.77
N ALA A 14 -29.83 3.64 -9.63
CA ALA A 14 -29.46 3.68 -11.04
C ALA A 14 -28.01 4.12 -11.27
N GLN A 15 -27.49 5.05 -10.45
CA GLN A 15 -26.08 5.42 -10.47
C GLN A 15 -25.17 4.24 -10.12
N LYS A 16 -25.51 3.49 -9.05
CA LYS A 16 -24.77 2.30 -8.64
C LYS A 16 -24.72 1.24 -9.74
N GLU A 17 -25.85 0.97 -10.40
CA GLU A 17 -25.93 0.03 -11.52
C GLU A 17 -25.06 0.49 -12.70
N TYR A 18 -25.10 1.78 -13.07
CA TYR A 18 -24.25 2.33 -14.11
C TYR A 18 -22.77 2.12 -13.81
N HIS A 19 -22.29 2.56 -12.64
CA HIS A 19 -20.89 2.39 -12.26
C HIS A 19 -20.50 0.92 -12.10
N SER A 20 -21.43 0.05 -11.71
CA SER A 20 -21.17 -1.39 -11.65
C SER A 20 -20.92 -2.01 -13.02
N LYS A 21 -21.61 -1.53 -14.06
CA LYS A 21 -21.37 -1.95 -15.45
C LYS A 21 -20.04 -1.45 -16.00
N GLN A 22 -19.59 -0.27 -15.55
CA GLN A 22 -18.31 0.32 -15.97
C GLN A 22 -17.09 -0.25 -15.24
N ARG A 23 -17.27 -0.74 -14.01
CA ARG A 23 -16.19 -1.33 -13.21
C ARG A 23 -15.67 -2.61 -13.88
N ARG A 24 -14.36 -2.63 -14.16
CA ARG A 24 -13.64 -3.84 -14.58
C ARG A 24 -13.15 -4.60 -13.35
N THR A 25 -12.97 -5.91 -13.50
CA THR A 25 -12.22 -6.70 -12.52
C THR A 25 -10.73 -6.41 -12.65
N TRP A 26 -9.93 -6.80 -11.67
CA TRP A 26 -8.47 -6.70 -11.74
C TRP A 26 -7.85 -7.55 -12.87
N GLY A 27 -8.66 -8.31 -13.62
CA GLY A 27 -8.20 -9.17 -14.70
C GLY A 27 -7.33 -10.30 -14.16
N GLU A 28 -6.13 -10.41 -14.72
CA GLU A 28 -5.13 -11.42 -14.34
C GLU A 28 -4.21 -10.94 -13.19
N ILE A 29 -4.35 -9.67 -12.79
CA ILE A 29 -3.54 -9.09 -11.71
C ILE A 29 -4.22 -9.38 -10.38
N ASN A 30 -3.55 -10.12 -9.51
CA ASN A 30 -3.95 -10.18 -8.11
C ASN A 30 -3.52 -8.86 -7.43
N PRO A 31 -4.44 -8.06 -6.85
CA PRO A 31 -4.10 -6.81 -6.16
C PRO A 31 -3.17 -7.03 -4.94
N VAL A 32 -2.94 -8.27 -4.51
CA VAL A 32 -1.88 -8.64 -3.57
C VAL A 32 -0.53 -8.66 -4.30
N THR A 33 -0.08 -7.50 -4.79
CA THR A 33 1.28 -7.35 -5.35
C THR A 33 2.36 -7.31 -4.28
N ARG A 34 1.97 -7.09 -3.01
CA ARG A 34 2.86 -7.17 -1.85
C ARG A 34 2.46 -8.33 -0.96
N SER A 35 2.86 -9.55 -1.31
CA SER A 35 2.89 -10.64 -0.35
C SER A 35 4.13 -10.47 0.53
N VAL A 36 3.95 -10.41 1.85
CA VAL A 36 5.10 -10.42 2.77
C VAL A 36 5.64 -11.86 2.75
N PRO A 37 6.92 -12.07 2.42
CA PRO A 37 7.48 -13.42 2.24
C PRO A 37 7.37 -14.29 3.50
N SER A 38 7.28 -13.69 4.69
CA SER A 38 6.85 -14.38 5.91
C SER A 38 6.24 -13.41 6.93
N GLY A 39 5.24 -13.85 7.70
CA GLY A 39 4.68 -13.06 8.80
C GLY A 39 5.67 -12.79 9.96
N LYS A 40 6.86 -13.42 9.92
CA LYS A 40 7.94 -13.25 10.90
C LYS A 40 9.02 -12.26 10.45
N ALA A 41 8.92 -11.72 9.23
CA ALA A 41 9.92 -10.82 8.67
C ALA A 41 10.10 -9.54 9.50
N TYR A 42 9.02 -9.03 10.11
CA TYR A 42 9.06 -7.86 10.99
C TYR A 42 8.75 -8.24 12.43
N ASN A 43 9.77 -8.21 13.30
CA ASN A 43 9.62 -8.41 14.74
C ASN A 43 10.06 -7.16 15.50
N ARG A 44 9.08 -6.40 15.99
CA ARG A 44 9.31 -5.12 16.69
C ARG A 44 10.21 -5.24 17.92
N LYS A 45 10.19 -6.38 18.62
CA LYS A 45 11.04 -6.58 19.81
C LYS A 45 12.51 -6.65 19.40
N LYS A 46 12.82 -7.45 18.37
CA LYS A 46 14.17 -7.54 17.81
C LYS A 46 14.65 -6.21 17.25
N GLU A 47 13.77 -5.47 16.57
CA GLU A 47 14.12 -4.17 16.00
C GLU A 47 14.46 -3.14 17.09
N LYS A 48 13.69 -3.11 18.17
CA LYS A 48 13.99 -2.24 19.33
C LYS A 48 15.31 -2.63 20.00
N GLU A 49 15.59 -3.92 20.13
CA GLU A 49 16.86 -4.42 20.67
C GLU A 49 18.04 -4.02 19.78
N ARG A 50 17.89 -4.15 18.45
CA ARG A 50 18.87 -3.69 17.47
C ARG A 50 19.14 -2.20 17.57
N ILE A 51 18.09 -1.37 17.52
CA ILE A 51 18.22 0.09 17.63
C ILE A 51 18.85 0.49 18.97
N SER A 52 18.45 -0.17 20.07
CA SER A 52 19.00 0.10 21.40
C SER A 52 20.48 -0.30 21.50
N LYS A 53 20.87 -1.38 20.81
CA LYS A 53 22.25 -1.82 20.70
C LYS A 53 23.07 -0.86 19.83
N GLU A 54 22.56 -0.45 18.66
CA GLU A 54 23.19 0.56 17.79
C GLU A 54 23.37 1.91 18.51
N PHE A 55 22.39 2.34 19.31
CA PHE A 55 22.51 3.54 20.14
C PHE A 55 23.54 3.38 21.28
N ARG A 56 23.71 2.18 21.83
CA ARG A 56 24.67 1.90 22.90
C ARG A 56 26.10 1.75 22.38
N ASP A 57 26.25 1.11 21.22
CA ASP A 57 27.55 0.85 20.58
C ASP A 57 28.13 2.12 19.92
N GLY A 58 27.39 3.23 19.94
CA GLY A 58 27.84 4.53 19.45
C GLY A 58 27.85 4.59 17.93
N PHE A 59 27.61 5.77 17.38
CA PHE A 59 27.73 6.10 15.96
C PHE A 59 29.21 5.92 15.52
N GLY A 60 29.65 4.68 15.32
CA GLY A 60 31.08 4.35 15.31
C GLY A 60 31.37 3.08 14.54
N ALA A 61 31.14 3.11 13.22
CA ALA A 61 31.95 2.45 12.20
C ALA A 61 31.20 2.51 10.87
N ASP A 62 31.11 3.70 10.30
CA ASP A 62 31.12 3.87 8.84
C ASP A 62 31.77 5.23 8.58
N SER A 63 33.05 5.30 8.95
CA SER A 63 34.01 6.29 8.47
C SER A 63 34.22 6.09 6.96
N PHE A 64 33.19 6.31 6.16
CA PHE A 64 33.30 6.59 4.74
C PHE A 64 33.59 8.08 4.54
N LEU A 65 34.71 8.55 5.11
CA LEU A 65 35.30 9.83 4.73
C LEU A 65 36.72 9.59 4.22
N LEU A 66 36.76 9.46 2.89
CA LEU A 66 37.77 10.03 2.00
C LEU A 66 39.21 9.53 2.19
N ALA A 67 39.52 8.44 1.49
CA ALA A 67 40.85 8.22 0.96
C ALA A 67 41.18 9.38 0.00
N VAL A 68 41.97 10.35 0.47
CA VAL A 68 42.79 11.29 -0.31
C VAL A 68 44.10 11.45 0.43
#